data_AF-A0A0Q3SYJ2-F1
#
_entry.id   AF-A0A0Q3SYJ2-F1
#
_cell.length_a   1.000
_cell.length_b   1.000
_cell.length_c   1.000
_cell.angle_alpha   90.00
_cell.angle_beta   90.00
_cell.angle_gamma   90.00
#
_symmetry.space_group_name_H-M   'P 1'
#
loop_
_entity.id
_entity.type
_entity.pdbx_description
1 polymer ?
#
loop_
_entity_poly.entity_id
_entity_poly.type
_entity_poly.pdbx_seq_one_letter_code
_entity_poly.pdbx_strand_id
1 'polypeptide(L)'
;MTMLGPGIVARSMSVATRGSPGGKPFQYGNAWQYHPRSDRHSKIACWALMFDLLRSCESLRDHVASGRVAVGINHQMTDFARNRTKNLDLVLARGSRRPGSGRTFANLVVPYAIRLEADELAELAKLPDAPLAEPATVLMALEAKACMTEFGKARPRLYDELNSSHATIHGDTDGAIAAGFALLNTAESFVSPLRNPWHIGDQEARVSVHKQPGSAISVAEKLTELPRRSRPGDEGFDAFAILAVDCKNDGSPVTLSPKASGSIYPQIYDYAATVDRLAHLYATRFSSI
;
A
#
# COMPACT_ATOMS: atom_id res chain seq x y z
N MET A 1 -18.62 -5.86 -6.68
CA MET A 1 -17.92 -5.21 -7.81
C MET A 1 -16.57 -5.89 -7.97
N THR A 2 -16.09 -6.16 -9.19
CA THR A 2 -14.75 -6.75 -9.37
C THR A 2 -13.68 -5.72 -9.00
N MET A 3 -12.75 -6.11 -8.11
CA MET A 3 -11.62 -5.27 -7.71
C MET A 3 -10.58 -5.19 -8.83
N LEU A 4 -10.16 -3.97 -9.17
CA LEU A 4 -9.19 -3.73 -10.25
C LEU A 4 -7.77 -3.49 -9.69
N GLY A 5 -7.69 -3.01 -8.45
CA GLY A 5 -6.45 -2.65 -7.78
C GLY A 5 -5.38 -3.74 -7.76
N PRO A 6 -5.69 -5.03 -7.48
CA PRO A 6 -4.69 -6.09 -7.55
C PRO A 6 -3.99 -6.17 -8.90
N GLY A 7 -4.76 -6.10 -10.00
CA GLY A 7 -4.22 -6.10 -11.36
C GLY A 7 -3.37 -4.86 -11.64
N ILE A 8 -3.83 -3.69 -11.19
CA ILE A 8 -3.10 -2.42 -11.30
C ILE A 8 -1.76 -2.51 -10.56
N VAL A 9 -1.72 -3.07 -9.35
CA VAL A 9 -0.49 -3.25 -8.59
C VAL A 9 0.50 -4.12 -9.37
N ALA A 10 0.08 -5.30 -9.82
CA ALA A 10 0.94 -6.23 -10.54
C ALA A 10 1.48 -5.62 -11.85
N ARG A 11 0.62 -5.01 -12.68
CA ARG A 11 1.06 -4.34 -13.92
C ARG A 11 1.98 -3.15 -13.64
N SER A 12 1.69 -2.36 -12.61
CA SER A 12 2.54 -1.21 -12.26
C SER A 12 3.91 -1.65 -11.78
N MET A 13 3.97 -2.70 -10.95
CA MET A 13 5.23 -3.29 -10.48
C MET A 13 6.03 -3.93 -11.62
N SER A 14 5.37 -4.40 -12.68
CA SER A 14 6.05 -4.95 -13.85
C SER A 14 6.97 -3.93 -14.55
N VAL A 15 6.72 -2.63 -14.37
CA VAL A 15 7.55 -1.56 -14.94
C VAL A 15 8.70 -1.24 -14.00
N ALA A 16 9.92 -1.52 -14.47
CA ALA A 16 11.13 -1.16 -13.77
C ALA A 16 11.37 0.36 -13.77
N THR A 17 11.90 0.88 -12.67
CA THR A 17 12.24 2.30 -12.51
C THR A 17 13.69 2.46 -12.09
N ARG A 18 14.32 3.58 -12.44
CA ARG A 18 15.73 3.87 -12.10
C ARG A 18 15.90 4.64 -10.80
N GLY A 19 14.83 4.86 -10.03
CA GLY A 19 14.84 5.67 -8.82
C GLY A 19 13.44 5.79 -8.23
N SER A 20 13.35 6.34 -7.03
CA SER A 20 12.05 6.75 -6.50
C SER A 20 11.49 7.91 -7.33
N PRO A 21 10.18 7.94 -7.61
CA PRO A 21 9.51 9.08 -8.21
C PRO A 21 9.85 10.42 -7.54
N GLY A 22 10.39 11.37 -8.30
CA GLY A 22 10.86 12.66 -7.78
C GLY A 22 12.07 12.58 -6.84
N GLY A 23 12.67 11.39 -6.69
CA GLY A 23 13.83 11.13 -5.85
C GLY A 23 15.11 10.94 -6.65
N LYS A 24 16.19 10.59 -5.93
CA LYS A 24 17.48 10.29 -6.54
C LYS A 24 17.41 8.96 -7.32
N PRO A 25 18.18 8.83 -8.41
CA PRO A 25 18.40 7.54 -9.04
C PRO A 25 18.92 6.49 -8.05
N PHE A 26 18.59 5.22 -8.29
CA PHE A 26 19.16 4.11 -7.56
C PHE A 26 20.66 4.07 -7.77
N GLN A 27 21.36 3.66 -6.72
CA GLN A 27 22.79 3.43 -6.76
C GLN A 27 23.09 2.45 -7.91
N TYR A 28 24.11 2.76 -8.73
CA TYR A 28 24.52 2.01 -9.92
C TYR A 28 23.60 2.12 -11.15
N GLY A 29 22.56 2.98 -11.13
CA GLY A 29 21.78 3.32 -12.33
C GLY A 29 20.86 2.22 -12.87
N ASN A 30 20.81 1.06 -12.20
CA ASN A 30 19.94 -0.05 -12.56
C ASN A 30 18.46 0.33 -12.51
N ALA A 31 17.67 -0.29 -13.39
CA ALA A 31 16.22 -0.24 -13.31
C ALA A 31 15.70 -1.44 -12.52
N TRP A 32 14.83 -1.21 -11.55
CA TRP A 32 14.24 -2.25 -10.71
C TRP A 32 12.71 -2.18 -10.69
N GLN A 33 12.06 -3.34 -10.79
CA GLN A 33 10.62 -3.49 -10.61
C GLN A 33 10.23 -3.23 -9.14
N TYR A 34 11.06 -3.74 -8.22
CA TYR A 34 11.02 -3.44 -6.79
C TYR A 34 12.39 -3.02 -6.28
N HIS A 35 12.42 -1.96 -5.46
CA HIS A 35 13.60 -1.56 -4.71
C HIS A 35 13.23 -1.26 -3.25
N PRO A 36 13.88 -1.87 -2.24
CA PRO A 36 13.49 -1.72 -0.83
C PRO A 36 13.75 -0.31 -0.26
N ARG A 37 14.57 0.51 -0.93
CA ARG A 37 14.79 1.92 -0.59
C ARG A 37 13.90 2.89 -1.38
N SER A 38 12.87 2.39 -2.05
CA SER A 38 11.88 3.19 -2.77
C SER A 38 10.50 2.98 -2.16
N ASP A 39 9.77 4.07 -1.98
CA ASP A 39 8.37 4.06 -1.56
C ASP A 39 7.41 3.80 -2.74
N ARG A 40 7.90 3.66 -3.97
CA ARG A 40 7.03 3.47 -5.15
C ARG A 40 6.01 2.33 -4.98
N HIS A 41 6.45 1.19 -4.44
CA HIS A 41 5.56 0.03 -4.26
C HIS A 41 4.44 0.28 -3.25
N SER A 42 4.76 0.97 -2.13
CA SER A 42 3.76 1.31 -1.12
C SER A 42 2.77 2.34 -1.66
N LYS A 43 3.24 3.30 -2.46
CA LYS A 43 2.40 4.30 -3.15
C LYS A 43 1.46 3.67 -4.17
N ILE A 44 1.95 2.72 -4.97
CA ILE A 44 1.11 1.94 -5.90
C ILE A 44 0.03 1.18 -5.13
N ALA A 45 0.39 0.48 -4.05
CA ALA A 45 -0.55 -0.31 -3.25
C ALA A 45 -1.64 0.57 -2.60
N CYS A 46 -1.24 1.66 -1.94
CA CYS A 46 -2.18 2.60 -1.34
C CYS A 46 -3.08 3.29 -2.36
N TRP A 47 -2.53 3.65 -3.53
CA TRP A 47 -3.32 4.24 -4.62
C TRP A 47 -4.35 3.24 -5.16
N ALA A 48 -3.96 2.00 -5.42
CA ALA A 48 -4.85 0.96 -5.90
C ALA A 48 -5.99 0.69 -4.90
N LEU A 49 -5.67 0.60 -3.60
CA LEU A 49 -6.66 0.42 -2.54
C LEU A 49 -7.64 1.59 -2.48
N MET A 50 -7.14 2.83 -2.55
CA MET A 50 -7.99 4.03 -2.56
C MET A 50 -8.87 4.10 -3.82
N PHE A 51 -8.36 3.70 -4.98
CA PHE A 51 -9.12 3.64 -6.22
C PHE A 51 -10.32 2.68 -6.09
N ASP A 52 -10.11 1.45 -5.61
CA ASP A 52 -11.22 0.51 -5.41
C ASP A 52 -12.14 0.93 -4.25
N LEU A 53 -11.61 1.63 -3.24
CA LEU A 53 -12.42 2.20 -2.17
C LEU A 53 -13.36 3.30 -2.71
N LEU A 54 -12.88 4.19 -3.58
CA LEU A 54 -13.73 5.17 -4.26
C LEU A 54 -14.79 4.48 -5.15
N ARG A 55 -14.45 3.37 -5.81
CA ARG A 55 -15.42 2.59 -6.59
C ARG A 55 -16.49 1.94 -5.72
N SER A 56 -16.12 1.52 -4.51
CA SER A 56 -17.00 0.73 -3.63
C SER A 56 -17.73 1.53 -2.54
N CYS A 57 -17.28 2.75 -2.21
CA CYS A 57 -17.82 3.56 -1.11
C CYS A 57 -18.48 4.84 -1.62
N GLU A 58 -19.81 4.86 -1.65
CA GLU A 58 -20.60 6.02 -2.10
C GLU A 58 -20.39 7.26 -1.21
N SER A 59 -20.45 7.09 0.12
CA SER A 59 -20.22 8.21 1.04
C SER A 59 -18.85 8.86 0.84
N LEU A 60 -17.80 8.07 0.58
CA LEU A 60 -16.48 8.62 0.27
C LEU A 60 -16.50 9.42 -1.03
N ARG A 61 -17.15 8.92 -2.08
CA ARG A 61 -17.30 9.67 -3.33
C ARG A 61 -18.01 10.99 -3.10
N ASP A 62 -19.11 11.00 -2.36
CA ASP A 62 -19.88 12.21 -2.08
C ASP A 62 -19.06 13.24 -1.29
N HIS A 63 -18.29 12.78 -0.30
CA HIS A 63 -17.42 13.66 0.49
C HIS A 63 -16.27 14.22 -0.34
N VAL A 64 -15.72 13.45 -1.29
CA VAL A 64 -14.71 13.95 -2.22
C VAL A 64 -15.33 14.95 -3.20
N ALA A 65 -16.48 14.61 -3.80
CA ALA A 65 -17.18 15.46 -4.76
C ALA A 65 -17.61 16.81 -4.15
N SER A 66 -17.98 16.82 -2.88
CA SER A 66 -18.32 18.04 -2.12
C SER A 66 -17.11 18.77 -1.53
N GLY A 67 -15.88 18.32 -1.81
CA GLY A 67 -14.65 18.97 -1.36
C GLY A 67 -14.36 18.84 0.14
N ARG A 68 -15.04 17.92 0.84
CA ARG A 68 -14.85 17.71 2.29
C ARG A 68 -13.62 16.88 2.58
N VAL A 69 -13.20 16.03 1.64
CA VAL A 69 -12.07 15.09 1.80
C VAL A 69 -10.91 15.46 0.88
N ALA A 70 -9.71 15.45 1.45
CA ALA A 70 -8.44 15.59 0.75
C ALA A 70 -7.53 14.39 1.02
N VAL A 71 -6.49 14.23 0.19
CA VAL A 71 -5.50 13.15 0.29
C VAL A 71 -4.14 13.71 0.71
N GLY A 72 -3.54 13.11 1.73
CA GLY A 72 -2.14 13.32 2.12
C GLY A 72 -1.27 12.15 1.68
N ILE A 73 -0.04 12.41 1.26
CA ILE A 73 0.96 11.40 0.88
C ILE A 73 2.21 11.58 1.75
N ASN A 74 2.74 10.49 2.31
CA ASN A 74 3.86 10.55 3.27
C ASN A 74 3.56 11.51 4.43
N HIS A 75 2.34 11.47 4.95
CA HIS A 75 1.87 12.39 5.99
C HIS A 75 2.38 11.95 7.36
N GLN A 76 3.01 12.86 8.10
CA GLN A 76 3.47 12.60 9.46
C GLN A 76 2.29 12.61 10.45
N MET A 77 2.11 11.51 11.17
CA MET A 77 1.22 11.41 12.33
C MET A 77 2.06 11.26 13.60
N THR A 78 1.49 11.67 14.74
CA THR A 78 2.16 11.69 16.04
C THR A 78 1.36 10.90 17.08
N ASP A 79 1.93 9.82 17.60
CA ASP A 79 1.46 9.17 18.82
C ASP A 79 1.78 10.08 20.00
N PHE A 80 0.81 10.89 20.44
CA PHE A 80 1.00 11.84 21.54
C PHE A 80 1.21 11.13 22.89
N ALA A 81 0.65 9.93 23.07
CA ALA A 81 0.79 9.17 24.30
C ALA A 81 2.21 8.62 24.48
N ARG A 82 2.88 8.26 23.38
CA ARG A 82 4.23 7.67 23.40
C ARG A 82 5.33 8.58 22.87
N ASN A 83 4.99 9.80 22.45
CA ASN A 83 5.89 10.76 21.80
C ASN A 83 6.67 10.14 20.63
N ARG A 84 5.94 9.48 19.71
CA ARG A 84 6.50 8.85 18.51
C ARG A 84 5.86 9.43 17.27
N THR A 85 6.63 9.56 16.20
CA THR A 85 6.12 10.01 14.90
C THR A 85 6.30 8.95 13.84
N LYS A 86 5.42 8.95 12.85
CA LYS A 86 5.53 8.10 11.67
C LYS A 86 4.97 8.81 10.45
N ASN A 87 5.63 8.64 9.30
CA ASN A 87 5.09 9.08 8.02
C ASN A 87 4.29 7.92 7.42
N LEU A 88 2.99 8.13 7.23
CA LEU A 88 2.06 7.14 6.68
C LEU A 88 1.96 7.31 5.18
N ASP A 89 1.81 6.20 4.48
CA ASP A 89 1.91 6.19 3.02
C ASP A 89 0.85 7.04 2.33
N LEU A 90 -0.40 6.91 2.76
CA LEU A 90 -1.55 7.66 2.25
C LEU A 90 -2.52 7.95 3.40
N VAL A 91 -3.09 9.16 3.42
CA VAL A 91 -4.06 9.58 4.42
C VAL A 91 -5.26 10.23 3.74
N LEU A 92 -6.46 9.92 4.20
CA LEU A 92 -7.69 10.67 3.91
C LEU A 92 -7.98 11.59 5.07
N ALA A 93 -8.27 12.85 4.77
CA ALA A 93 -8.49 13.85 5.80
C ALA A 93 -9.61 14.81 5.47
N ARG A 94 -10.28 15.30 6.52
CA ARG A 94 -11.26 16.38 6.42
C ARG A 94 -10.53 17.72 6.42
N GLY A 95 -10.86 18.56 5.45
CA GLY A 95 -10.25 19.88 5.28
C GLY A 95 -8.75 19.82 4.94
N SER A 96 -8.14 21.00 4.80
CA SER A 96 -6.70 21.13 4.56
C SER A 96 -6.12 22.23 5.46
N ARG A 97 -4.94 21.98 6.04
CA ARG A 97 -4.21 23.02 6.79
C ARG A 97 -3.59 24.04 5.84
N ARG A 98 -3.23 23.59 4.65
CA ARG A 98 -2.69 24.41 3.56
C ARG A 98 -3.26 23.93 2.22
N PRO A 99 -3.60 24.85 1.30
CA PRO A 99 -3.96 24.48 -0.06
C PRO A 99 -2.88 23.59 -0.68
N GLY A 100 -3.34 22.58 -1.42
CA GLY A 100 -2.49 21.64 -2.13
C GLY A 100 -1.59 22.27 -3.19
N SER A 101 -0.70 21.45 -3.74
CA SER A 101 0.15 21.80 -4.91
C SER A 101 -0.63 21.95 -6.23
N GLY A 102 -1.96 22.02 -6.19
CA GLY A 102 -2.84 21.92 -7.37
C GLY A 102 -2.95 20.50 -7.95
N ARG A 103 -2.20 19.53 -7.40
CA ARG A 103 -2.26 18.12 -7.78
C ARG A 103 -3.40 17.39 -7.09
N THR A 104 -3.88 16.33 -7.72
CA THR A 104 -4.96 15.48 -7.24
C THR A 104 -4.55 14.02 -7.08
N PHE A 105 -5.46 13.21 -6.54
CA PHE A 105 -5.31 11.76 -6.42
C PHE A 105 -5.10 11.10 -7.79
N ALA A 106 -5.88 11.47 -8.81
CA ALA A 106 -5.69 10.95 -10.16
C ALA A 106 -4.32 11.34 -10.76
N ASN A 107 -3.79 12.53 -10.42
CA ASN A 107 -2.45 12.95 -10.88
C ASN A 107 -1.30 12.11 -10.29
N LEU A 108 -1.54 11.25 -9.30
CA LEU A 108 -0.52 10.35 -8.75
C LEU A 108 -0.11 9.22 -9.71
N VAL A 109 -0.91 8.95 -10.74
CA VAL A 109 -0.64 7.92 -11.75
C VAL A 109 0.71 8.14 -12.44
N VAL A 110 0.98 9.36 -12.88
CA VAL A 110 2.19 9.72 -13.62
C VAL A 110 3.47 9.57 -12.79
N PRO A 111 3.64 10.28 -11.65
CA PRO A 111 4.88 10.21 -10.89
C PRO A 111 5.17 8.80 -10.40
N TYR A 112 4.17 8.06 -9.92
CA TYR A 112 4.39 6.69 -9.44
C TYR A 112 4.45 5.64 -10.55
N ALA A 113 4.33 6.06 -11.82
CA ALA A 113 4.28 5.19 -12.99
C ALA A 113 3.27 4.04 -12.80
N ILE A 114 2.07 4.40 -12.35
CA ILE A 114 0.94 3.48 -12.20
C ILE A 114 0.42 3.15 -13.60
N ARG A 115 0.21 1.86 -13.88
CA ARG A 115 -0.18 1.36 -15.19
C ARG A 115 -1.64 0.95 -15.17
N LEU A 116 -2.45 1.78 -15.83
CA LEU A 116 -3.87 1.57 -16.02
C LEU A 116 -4.14 1.10 -17.45
N GLU A 117 -5.05 0.16 -17.60
CA GLU A 117 -5.66 -0.19 -18.88
C GLU A 117 -6.68 0.89 -19.30
N ALA A 118 -7.14 0.83 -20.56
CA ALA A 118 -8.05 1.83 -21.10
C ALA A 118 -9.39 1.92 -20.34
N ASP A 119 -9.93 0.78 -19.93
CA ASP A 119 -11.16 0.68 -19.13
C ASP A 119 -10.95 1.21 -17.71
N GLU A 120 -9.83 0.89 -17.07
CA GLU A 120 -9.47 1.40 -15.74
C GLU A 120 -9.26 2.92 -15.74
N LEU A 121 -8.67 3.47 -16.80
CA LEU A 121 -8.54 4.91 -16.98
C LEU A 121 -9.92 5.57 -17.17
N ALA A 122 -10.81 4.93 -17.93
CA ALA A 122 -12.18 5.40 -18.10
C ALA A 122 -12.98 5.33 -16.79
N GLU A 123 -12.76 4.31 -15.96
CA GLU A 123 -13.35 4.21 -14.62
C GLU A 123 -12.82 5.31 -13.70
N LEU A 124 -11.50 5.57 -13.69
CA LEU A 124 -10.90 6.65 -12.91
C LEU A 124 -11.50 8.02 -13.28
N ALA A 125 -11.72 8.27 -14.57
CA ALA A 125 -12.29 9.53 -15.05
C ALA A 125 -13.75 9.77 -14.60
N LYS A 126 -14.47 8.73 -14.17
CA LYS A 126 -15.84 8.84 -13.65
C LYS A 126 -15.88 9.13 -12.15
N LEU A 127 -14.78 8.90 -11.43
CA LEU A 127 -14.71 9.09 -9.99
C LEU A 127 -14.45 10.57 -9.66
N PRO A 128 -14.99 11.07 -8.53
CA PRO A 128 -14.60 12.39 -8.06
C PRO A 128 -13.14 12.36 -7.64
N ASP A 129 -12.40 13.41 -8.00
CA ASP A 129 -10.96 13.47 -7.79
C ASP A 129 -10.63 14.27 -6.52
N ALA A 130 -9.89 13.65 -5.61
CA ALA A 130 -9.55 14.26 -4.33
C ALA A 130 -8.31 15.15 -4.47
N PRO A 131 -8.34 16.40 -3.97
CA PRO A 131 -7.15 17.24 -3.97
C PRO A 131 -6.07 16.64 -3.07
N LEU A 132 -4.81 16.72 -3.48
CA LEU A 132 -3.70 16.48 -2.58
C LEU A 132 -3.52 17.69 -1.68
N ALA A 133 -3.47 17.51 -0.38
CA ALA A 133 -3.29 18.63 0.56
C ALA A 133 -2.52 18.18 1.80
N GLU A 134 -2.19 19.14 2.67
CA GLU A 134 -1.73 18.84 4.03
C GLU A 134 -2.96 18.48 4.89
N PRO A 135 -3.09 17.21 5.34
CA PRO A 135 -4.20 16.75 6.18
C PRO A 135 -4.41 17.62 7.43
N ALA A 136 -5.66 17.99 7.72
CA ALA A 136 -6.02 18.67 8.96
C ALA A 136 -6.54 17.71 10.04
N THR A 137 -7.60 16.96 9.71
CA THR A 137 -8.18 15.93 10.58
C THR A 137 -8.20 14.60 9.85
N VAL A 138 -7.43 13.64 10.33
CA VAL A 138 -7.30 12.33 9.68
C VAL A 138 -8.57 11.49 9.88
N LEU A 139 -9.13 11.01 8.78
CA LEU A 139 -10.27 10.09 8.75
C LEU A 139 -9.81 8.65 8.58
N MET A 140 -8.82 8.44 7.72
CA MET A 140 -8.24 7.13 7.44
C MET A 140 -6.77 7.28 7.12
N ALA A 141 -5.93 6.36 7.59
CA ALA A 141 -4.51 6.32 7.27
C ALA A 141 -4.11 4.90 6.86
N LEU A 142 -3.32 4.82 5.78
CA LEU A 142 -2.87 3.59 5.15
C LEU A 142 -1.34 3.49 5.28
N GLU A 143 -0.86 2.34 5.74
CA GLU A 143 0.55 1.96 5.63
C GLU A 143 0.65 0.72 4.74
N ALA A 144 1.54 0.75 3.75
CA ALA A 144 1.84 -0.39 2.91
C ALA A 144 3.30 -0.84 3.06
N LYS A 145 3.50 -2.15 3.16
CA LYS A 145 4.82 -2.78 3.24
C LYS A 145 4.94 -3.93 2.26
N ALA A 146 6.18 -4.31 1.96
CA ALA A 146 6.47 -5.41 1.06
C ALA A 146 7.51 -6.36 1.66
N CYS A 147 7.32 -7.66 1.41
CA CYS A 147 8.31 -8.70 1.66
C CYS A 147 8.60 -9.45 0.36
N MET A 148 9.78 -9.20 -0.23
CA MET A 148 10.15 -9.72 -1.55
C MET A 148 11.20 -10.83 -1.53
N THR A 149 12.04 -10.88 -0.49
CA THR A 149 13.17 -11.82 -0.31
C THR A 149 13.54 -11.89 1.16
N GLU A 150 14.47 -12.79 1.54
CA GLU A 150 15.01 -12.89 2.91
C GLU A 150 13.89 -13.06 3.97
N PHE A 151 12.84 -13.80 3.62
CA PHE A 151 11.59 -13.95 4.38
C PHE A 151 11.83 -14.15 5.88
N GLY A 152 12.70 -15.10 6.26
CA GLY A 152 13.01 -15.37 7.67
C GLY A 152 13.54 -14.16 8.45
N LYS A 153 14.36 -13.31 7.81
CA LYS A 153 14.90 -12.08 8.42
C LYS A 153 13.91 -10.92 8.38
N ALA A 154 13.05 -10.88 7.36
CA ALA A 154 12.07 -9.81 7.18
C ALA A 154 10.91 -9.89 8.18
N ARG A 155 10.53 -11.11 8.62
CA ARG A 155 9.35 -11.36 9.48
C ARG A 155 9.26 -10.44 10.71
N PRO A 156 10.26 -10.34 11.61
CA PRO A 156 10.11 -9.55 12.83
C PRO A 156 10.01 -8.05 12.51
N ARG A 157 10.90 -7.57 11.62
CA ARG A 157 10.93 -6.17 11.22
C ARG A 157 9.62 -5.74 10.54
N LEU A 158 9.07 -6.58 9.67
CA LEU A 158 7.80 -6.31 8.99
C LEU A 158 6.64 -6.20 9.99
N TYR A 159 6.58 -7.13 10.95
CA TYR A 159 5.61 -7.10 12.03
C TYR A 159 5.74 -5.82 12.85
N ASP A 160 6.94 -5.49 13.34
CA ASP A 160 7.17 -4.32 14.19
C ASP A 160 6.86 -3.00 13.47
N GLU A 161 7.25 -2.89 12.19
CA GLU A 161 6.94 -1.73 11.36
C GLU A 161 5.43 -1.56 11.18
N LEU A 162 4.69 -2.64 10.91
CA LEU A 162 3.23 -2.55 10.75
C LEU A 162 2.51 -2.34 12.08
N ASN A 163 2.91 -3.03 13.14
CA ASN A 163 2.34 -2.91 14.48
C ASN A 163 2.48 -1.48 15.02
N SER A 164 3.63 -0.83 14.80
CA SER A 164 3.80 0.58 15.16
C SER A 164 2.92 1.54 14.34
N SER A 165 2.44 1.14 13.16
CA SER A 165 1.65 2.01 12.28
C SER A 165 0.24 2.24 12.84
N HIS A 166 -0.51 1.18 13.12
CA HIS A 166 -1.86 1.32 13.70
C HIS A 166 -1.80 2.02 15.07
N ALA A 167 -0.77 1.70 15.88
CA ALA A 167 -0.56 2.34 17.17
C ALA A 167 -0.32 3.84 17.03
N THR A 168 0.45 4.26 16.00
CA THR A 168 0.68 5.70 15.75
C THR A 168 -0.56 6.39 15.21
N ILE A 169 -1.32 5.73 14.33
CA ILE A 169 -2.56 6.28 13.77
C ILE A 169 -3.56 6.58 14.88
N HIS A 170 -3.80 5.62 15.78
CA HIS A 170 -4.77 5.79 16.87
C HIS A 170 -4.24 6.66 18.01
N GLY A 171 -2.91 6.70 18.22
CA GLY A 171 -2.27 7.61 19.16
C GLY A 171 -2.32 9.09 18.72
N ASP A 172 -2.44 9.34 17.42
CA ASP A 172 -2.67 10.68 16.86
C ASP A 172 -4.16 11.04 16.86
N THR A 173 -4.99 10.14 16.34
CA THR A 173 -6.45 10.32 16.25
C THR A 173 -7.16 8.98 16.43
N ASP A 174 -7.69 8.70 17.62
CA ASP A 174 -8.34 7.41 17.95
C ASP A 174 -9.54 7.08 17.05
N GLY A 175 -10.22 8.10 16.53
CA GLY A 175 -11.34 7.98 15.60
C GLY A 175 -10.96 7.61 14.16
N ALA A 176 -9.68 7.71 13.78
CA ALA A 176 -9.24 7.37 12.44
C ALA A 176 -9.37 5.87 12.14
N ILE A 177 -9.58 5.54 10.88
CA ILE A 177 -9.50 4.16 10.40
C ILE A 177 -8.04 3.84 10.08
N ALA A 178 -7.45 2.88 10.78
CA ALA A 178 -6.12 2.37 10.47
C ALA A 178 -6.21 1.22 9.47
N ALA A 179 -5.64 1.42 8.29
CA ALA A 179 -5.60 0.43 7.23
C ALA A 179 -4.15 -0.03 6.98
N GLY A 180 -3.95 -1.33 6.86
CA GLY A 180 -2.65 -1.92 6.54
C GLY A 180 -2.68 -2.70 5.23
N PHE A 181 -1.55 -2.73 4.54
CA PHE A 181 -1.38 -3.48 3.30
C PHE A 181 -0.01 -4.16 3.30
N ALA A 182 0.03 -5.47 3.01
CA ALA A 182 1.27 -6.19 2.77
C ALA A 182 1.31 -6.77 1.34
N LEU A 183 2.36 -6.43 0.59
CA LEU A 183 2.75 -7.11 -0.63
C LEU A 183 3.67 -8.27 -0.29
N LEU A 184 3.27 -9.48 -0.65
CA LEU A 184 3.99 -10.71 -0.33
C LEU A 184 4.46 -11.40 -1.61
N ASN A 185 5.76 -11.63 -1.76
CA ASN A 185 6.29 -12.31 -2.93
C ASN A 185 6.14 -13.84 -2.82
N THR A 186 5.65 -14.45 -3.90
CA THR A 186 5.51 -15.89 -4.07
C THR A 186 6.42 -16.47 -5.13
N ALA A 187 7.24 -15.64 -5.78
CA ALA A 187 8.23 -16.12 -6.75
C ALA A 187 9.22 -17.09 -6.09
N GLU A 188 9.60 -18.14 -6.82
CA GLU A 188 10.62 -19.12 -6.40
C GLU A 188 12.04 -18.53 -6.40
N SER A 189 12.24 -17.42 -7.09
CA SER A 189 13.51 -16.71 -7.13
C SER A 189 13.32 -15.20 -7.16
N PHE A 190 14.36 -14.46 -6.76
CA PHE A 190 14.35 -13.01 -6.73
C PHE A 190 15.74 -12.40 -6.93
N VAL A 191 15.86 -11.47 -7.88
CA VAL A 191 17.07 -10.68 -8.07
C VAL A 191 17.05 -9.50 -7.10
N SER A 192 17.77 -9.61 -5.98
CA SER A 192 17.75 -8.56 -4.96
C SER A 192 18.62 -7.37 -5.33
N PRO A 193 18.09 -6.12 -5.34
CA PRO A 193 18.91 -4.93 -5.59
C PRO A 193 20.06 -4.77 -4.60
N LEU A 194 19.83 -5.18 -3.34
CA LEU A 194 20.84 -5.06 -2.28
C LEU A 194 21.95 -6.11 -2.38
N ARG A 195 21.69 -7.24 -3.06
CA ARG A 195 22.71 -8.27 -3.32
C ARG A 195 23.46 -8.04 -4.63
N ASN A 196 22.99 -7.11 -5.45
CA ASN A 196 23.57 -6.74 -6.73
C ASN A 196 23.97 -5.24 -6.75
N PRO A 197 24.87 -4.77 -5.87
CA PRO A 197 25.35 -3.39 -5.83
C PRO A 197 26.36 -3.07 -6.94
N TRP A 198 26.01 -3.34 -8.20
CA TRP A 198 26.79 -3.04 -9.40
C TRP A 198 25.83 -2.90 -10.59
N HIS A 199 26.28 -2.37 -11.72
CA HIS A 199 25.43 -2.26 -12.90
C HIS A 199 25.12 -3.66 -13.49
N ILE A 200 23.85 -3.98 -13.68
CA ILE A 200 23.43 -5.29 -14.17
C ILE A 200 24.00 -5.51 -15.58
N GLY A 201 24.68 -6.64 -15.77
CA GLY A 201 25.43 -6.97 -16.99
C GLY A 201 26.94 -6.97 -16.79
N ASP A 202 27.46 -6.23 -15.82
CA ASP A 202 28.91 -6.18 -15.55
C ASP A 202 29.44 -7.51 -14.96
N GLN A 203 28.58 -8.23 -14.25
CA GLN A 203 28.84 -9.57 -13.72
C GLN A 203 27.52 -10.32 -13.52
N GLU A 204 27.61 -11.64 -13.29
CA GLU A 204 26.45 -12.49 -13.04
C GLU A 204 25.62 -11.98 -11.86
N ALA A 205 24.30 -11.88 -12.06
CA ALA A 205 23.39 -11.41 -11.03
C ALA A 205 23.23 -12.47 -9.94
N ARG A 206 23.37 -12.06 -8.68
CA ARG A 206 23.06 -12.88 -7.52
C ARG A 206 21.56 -13.00 -7.37
N VAL A 207 21.07 -14.24 -7.52
CA VAL A 207 19.66 -14.60 -7.40
C VAL A 207 19.40 -15.26 -6.04
N SER A 208 18.42 -14.77 -5.29
CA SER A 208 17.89 -15.45 -4.12
C SER A 208 16.94 -16.56 -4.56
N VAL A 209 17.04 -17.75 -3.99
CA VAL A 209 16.09 -18.86 -4.20
C VAL A 209 15.22 -19.03 -2.96
N HIS A 210 13.92 -19.23 -3.15
CA HIS A 210 12.92 -19.29 -2.11
C HIS A 210 12.28 -20.68 -2.04
N LYS A 211 11.98 -21.15 -0.83
CA LYS A 211 11.25 -22.42 -0.64
C LYS A 211 9.76 -22.12 -0.62
N GLN A 212 9.10 -22.09 -1.78
CA GLN A 212 7.69 -21.76 -1.90
C GLN A 212 6.79 -23.02 -1.85
N PRO A 213 5.54 -22.93 -1.35
CA PRO A 213 4.90 -21.73 -0.78
C PRO A 213 5.29 -21.45 0.68
N GLY A 214 6.11 -22.30 1.32
CA GLY A 214 6.43 -22.22 2.74
C GLY A 214 7.05 -20.88 3.19
N SER A 215 7.86 -20.25 2.34
CA SER A 215 8.45 -18.94 2.62
C SER A 215 7.38 -17.85 2.71
N ALA A 216 6.46 -17.81 1.75
CA ALA A 216 5.33 -16.88 1.78
C ALA A 216 4.38 -17.16 2.96
N ILE A 217 4.02 -18.42 3.20
CA ILE A 217 3.17 -18.83 4.33
C ILE A 217 3.77 -18.34 5.65
N SER A 218 5.07 -18.54 5.88
CA SER A 218 5.71 -18.13 7.15
C SER A 218 5.66 -16.61 7.42
N VAL A 219 5.62 -15.79 6.37
CA VAL A 219 5.45 -14.34 6.48
C VAL A 219 3.99 -13.98 6.69
N ALA A 220 3.08 -14.61 5.93
CA ALA A 220 1.65 -14.45 6.09
C ALA A 220 1.19 -14.78 7.51
N GLU A 221 1.61 -15.93 8.06
CA GLU A 221 1.33 -16.33 9.45
C GLU A 221 1.74 -15.23 10.41
N LYS A 222 2.97 -14.69 10.27
CA LYS A 222 3.44 -13.62 11.13
C LYS A 222 2.62 -12.33 10.99
N LEU A 223 2.19 -11.98 9.78
CA LEU A 223 1.31 -10.84 9.53
C LEU A 223 -0.07 -11.05 10.14
N THR A 224 -0.58 -12.28 10.18
CA THR A 224 -1.89 -12.60 10.77
C THR A 224 -1.92 -12.50 12.30
N GLU A 225 -0.75 -12.44 12.95
CA GLU A 225 -0.62 -12.14 14.38
C GLU A 225 -0.83 -10.65 14.70
N LEU A 226 -0.83 -9.76 13.69
CA LEU A 226 -1.06 -8.32 13.93
C LEU A 226 -2.44 -8.12 14.55
N PRO A 227 -2.56 -7.30 15.62
CA PRO A 227 -3.84 -7.08 16.26
C PRO A 227 -4.83 -6.42 15.29
N ARG A 228 -6.09 -6.84 15.42
CA ARG A 228 -7.20 -6.33 14.63
C ARG A 228 -8.22 -5.65 15.53
N ARG A 229 -8.57 -4.43 15.14
CA ARG A 229 -9.51 -3.58 15.85
C ARG A 229 -10.94 -3.84 15.37
N SER A 230 -11.85 -4.10 16.31
CA SER A 230 -13.27 -4.31 16.01
C SER A 230 -14.14 -3.10 16.36
N ARG A 231 -13.70 -2.27 17.32
CA ARG A 231 -14.36 -1.02 17.74
C ARG A 231 -13.33 0.05 18.13
N PRO A 232 -13.71 1.33 18.15
CA PRO A 232 -12.90 2.40 18.71
C PRO A 232 -12.42 2.07 20.15
N GLY A 233 -11.22 2.55 20.50
CA GLY A 233 -10.52 2.22 21.74
C GLY A 233 -9.75 0.88 21.78
N ASP A 234 -10.08 -0.10 20.92
CA ASP A 234 -9.31 -1.36 20.85
C ASP A 234 -7.97 -1.15 20.09
N GLU A 235 -6.99 -2.02 20.35
CA GLU A 235 -5.70 -2.03 19.64
C GLU A 235 -5.79 -2.76 18.29
N GLY A 236 -5.12 -2.24 17.26
CA GLY A 236 -4.93 -2.94 15.99
C GLY A 236 -5.34 -2.16 14.74
N PHE A 237 -5.13 -2.80 13.60
CA PHE A 237 -5.65 -2.31 12.33
C PHE A 237 -7.16 -2.52 12.26
N ASP A 238 -7.89 -1.51 11.79
CA ASP A 238 -9.30 -1.64 11.48
C ASP A 238 -9.50 -2.59 10.30
N ALA A 239 -8.63 -2.54 9.28
CA ALA A 239 -8.60 -3.51 8.19
C ALA A 239 -7.16 -3.74 7.67
N PHE A 240 -6.86 -4.95 7.20
CA PHE A 240 -5.52 -5.31 6.76
C PHE A 240 -5.58 -6.25 5.54
N ALA A 241 -4.98 -5.84 4.43
CA ALA A 241 -4.87 -6.65 3.22
C ALA A 241 -3.50 -7.33 3.11
N ILE A 242 -3.48 -8.57 2.62
CA ILE A 242 -2.29 -9.23 2.09
C ILE A 242 -2.54 -9.48 0.60
N LEU A 243 -1.63 -9.04 -0.25
CA LEU A 243 -1.65 -9.31 -1.68
C LEU A 243 -0.40 -10.08 -2.07
N ALA A 244 -0.60 -11.31 -2.54
CA ALA A 244 0.47 -12.16 -3.03
C ALA A 244 0.77 -11.94 -4.52
N VAL A 245 2.05 -11.74 -4.85
CA VAL A 245 2.52 -11.49 -6.22
C VAL A 245 3.70 -12.40 -6.54
N ASP A 246 3.79 -12.88 -7.78
CA ASP A 246 5.02 -13.45 -8.33
C ASP A 246 5.85 -12.30 -8.91
N CYS A 247 6.89 -11.89 -8.17
CA CYS A 247 7.82 -10.85 -8.58
C CYS A 247 9.24 -11.41 -8.51
N LYS A 248 9.84 -11.69 -9.67
CA LYS A 248 11.24 -12.14 -9.76
C LYS A 248 12.24 -10.98 -9.73
N ASN A 249 11.78 -9.77 -10.04
CA ASN A 249 12.59 -8.55 -10.12
C ASN A 249 13.78 -8.65 -11.11
N ASP A 250 13.60 -9.45 -12.15
CA ASP A 250 14.55 -9.72 -13.24
C ASP A 250 14.10 -9.07 -14.57
N GLY A 251 13.02 -8.29 -14.55
CA GLY A 251 12.41 -7.69 -15.73
C GLY A 251 11.25 -8.49 -16.34
N SER A 252 11.02 -9.74 -15.89
CA SER A 252 9.83 -10.49 -16.26
C SER A 252 8.56 -9.88 -15.63
N PRO A 253 7.38 -9.97 -16.28
CA PRO A 253 6.15 -9.39 -15.73
C PRO A 253 5.84 -9.89 -14.31
N VAL A 254 5.43 -8.97 -13.44
CA VAL A 254 4.90 -9.30 -12.12
C VAL A 254 3.45 -9.73 -12.27
N THR A 255 3.10 -10.90 -11.73
CA THR A 255 1.74 -11.45 -11.81
C THR A 255 1.13 -11.64 -10.43
N LEU A 256 -0.19 -11.69 -10.35
CA LEU A 256 -0.88 -12.07 -9.12
C LEU A 256 -0.69 -13.56 -8.85
N SER A 257 -0.46 -13.94 -7.59
CA SER A 257 -0.42 -15.35 -7.22
C SER A 257 -1.85 -15.91 -7.21
N PRO A 258 -2.17 -16.89 -8.07
CA PRO A 258 -3.52 -17.44 -8.12
C PRO A 258 -3.86 -18.14 -6.80
N LYS A 259 -5.11 -17.97 -6.33
CA LYS A 259 -5.67 -18.65 -5.15
C LYS A 259 -4.87 -18.45 -3.84
N ALA A 260 -4.09 -17.37 -3.70
CA ALA A 260 -3.31 -17.12 -2.49
C ALA A 260 -4.18 -16.97 -1.23
N SER A 261 -5.35 -16.35 -1.37
CA SER A 261 -6.38 -16.31 -0.33
C SER A 261 -6.94 -17.71 -0.07
N GLY A 262 -6.88 -18.17 1.18
CA GLY A 262 -7.22 -19.52 1.61
C GLY A 262 -6.09 -20.54 1.53
N SER A 263 -5.01 -20.27 0.77
CA SER A 263 -3.85 -21.20 0.67
C SER A 263 -2.58 -20.67 1.34
N ILE A 264 -2.33 -19.36 1.26
CA ILE A 264 -1.16 -18.68 1.86
C ILE A 264 -1.58 -17.90 3.10
N TYR A 265 -2.74 -17.25 3.04
CA TYR A 265 -3.31 -16.49 4.16
C TYR A 265 -4.83 -16.66 4.24
N PRO A 266 -5.45 -16.48 5.43
CA PRO A 266 -6.90 -16.56 5.59
C PRO A 266 -7.67 -15.51 4.77
N GLN A 267 -8.89 -15.85 4.33
CA GLN A 267 -9.72 -15.01 3.46
C GLN A 267 -10.02 -13.61 4.02
N ILE A 268 -10.01 -13.44 5.34
CA ILE A 268 -10.24 -12.13 5.99
C ILE A 268 -9.15 -11.09 5.71
N TYR A 269 -8.02 -11.50 5.13
CA TYR A 269 -6.92 -10.65 4.67
C TYR A 269 -6.92 -10.46 3.15
N ASP A 270 -7.92 -11.03 2.44
CA ASP A 270 -8.07 -10.81 1.02
C ASP A 270 -8.28 -9.32 0.71
N TYR A 271 -7.75 -8.88 -0.43
CA TYR A 271 -7.85 -7.50 -0.87
C TYR A 271 -9.31 -7.04 -0.99
N ALA A 272 -10.19 -7.85 -1.60
CA ALA A 272 -11.59 -7.47 -1.80
C ALA A 272 -12.33 -7.36 -0.47
N ALA A 273 -12.15 -8.35 0.41
CA ALA A 273 -12.72 -8.32 1.76
C ALA A 273 -12.23 -7.10 2.57
N THR A 274 -10.98 -6.68 2.36
CA THR A 274 -10.42 -5.49 2.99
C THR A 274 -11.07 -4.21 2.47
N VAL A 275 -11.23 -4.07 1.15
CA VAL A 275 -11.92 -2.91 0.55
C VAL A 275 -13.37 -2.82 1.04
N ASP A 276 -14.10 -3.94 1.04
CA ASP A 276 -15.49 -3.98 1.53
C ASP A 276 -15.58 -3.55 3.00
N ARG A 277 -14.66 -4.04 3.83
CA ARG A 277 -14.58 -3.66 5.24
C ARG A 277 -14.27 -2.17 5.41
N LEU A 278 -13.31 -1.63 4.66
CA LEU A 278 -12.96 -0.21 4.71
C LEU A 278 -14.12 0.68 4.24
N ALA A 279 -14.82 0.29 3.18
CA ALA A 279 -15.99 1.00 2.67
C ALA A 279 -17.10 1.07 3.74
N HIS A 280 -17.39 -0.08 4.39
CA HIS A 280 -18.36 -0.15 5.46
C HIS A 280 -17.98 0.70 6.68
N LEU A 281 -16.73 0.60 7.13
CA LEU A 281 -16.22 1.39 8.26
C LEU A 281 -16.27 2.88 7.97
N TYR A 282 -15.86 3.30 6.77
CA TYR A 282 -15.88 4.70 6.36
C TYR A 282 -17.31 5.24 6.33
N ALA A 283 -18.23 4.54 5.64
CA ALA A 283 -19.62 4.96 5.51
C ALA A 283 -20.33 5.04 6.87
N THR A 284 -20.03 4.12 7.78
CA THR A 284 -20.64 4.10 9.12
C THR A 284 -20.06 5.21 10.01
N ARG A 285 -18.73 5.33 10.06
CA ARG A 285 -18.05 6.22 11.02
C ARG A 285 -18.13 7.69 10.61
N PHE A 286 -18.20 7.96 9.31
CA PHE A 286 -18.12 9.31 8.76
C PHE A 286 -19.37 9.73 7.99
N SER A 287 -20.53 9.10 8.25
CA SER A 287 -21.80 9.41 7.56
C SER A 287 -22.25 10.88 7.63
N SER A 288 -21.75 11.66 8.59
CA SER A 288 -22.20 13.02 8.88
C SER A 288 -21.18 14.13 8.59
N ILE A 289 -20.02 13.82 7.99
CA ILE A 289 -18.95 14.82 7.81
C ILE A 289 -19.19 15.82 6.69
#